data_AF-A0A4S3JBA1-F1
#
_entry.id   AF-A0A4S3JBA1-F1
#
_cell.length_a   1.000
_cell.length_b   1.000
_cell.length_c   1.000
_cell.angle_alpha   90.00
_cell.angle_beta   90.00
_cell.angle_gamma   90.00
#
_symmetry.space_group_name_H-M   'P 1'
#
loop_
_entity.id
_entity.type
_entity.pdbx_description
1 polymer ?
#
loop_
_entity_poly.entity_id
_entity_poly.type
_entity_poly.pdbx_seq_one_letter_code
_entity_poly.pdbx_strand_id
1 'polypeptide(L)'
;MSGHLDVVRLLLERDAVPNVKDETGRTPISWAAQNGHIAVVKLLLERGVGLDSEDEEGRTPLSWTAERGHESIVTLLLERGARPDSKTSLGHTPLYYASIQGSVPIINLLLERGADPDPKDIHHRTPLSLAAQNGHEKVVKLLLEHGADLDSRSLRGRTPLSLAAHFGHESIAKLLLDRGSDPNLANGFGQTPLSWAAQRGHISVIKLLREYGAAVDGVGTNGQTALSWAAQDGDLQMTRLLLEHGAAVDSQDQYRRTPLFIATLIARDDIVEALLEHGSSAMHTPTCADRTPLSIARDYNLTRIQQLLDKASGTHPETEIVKSTVSYDSDDAVIICDSCGIDLPPYDFYFHCSICNDGNWDVCCECHAHGALCADNHVLEKRAIRDGTSIRLFE
;
A
#
# COMPACT_ATOMS: atom_id res chain seq x y z
N MET A 1 23.43 32.17 2.12
CA MET A 1 22.04 32.06 2.64
C MET A 1 21.20 33.30 2.29
N SER A 2 21.60 34.52 2.66
CA SER A 2 20.77 35.74 2.51
C SER A 2 20.87 36.50 1.17
N GLY A 3 21.62 36.00 0.19
CA GLY A 3 21.68 36.60 -1.16
C GLY A 3 22.44 37.93 -1.28
N HIS A 4 23.22 38.33 -0.28
CA HIS A 4 23.98 39.59 -0.29
C HIS A 4 25.15 39.57 -1.30
N LEU A 5 24.84 39.86 -2.56
CA LEU A 5 25.79 39.82 -3.68
C LEU A 5 27.04 40.66 -3.43
N ASP A 6 26.89 41.88 -2.91
CA ASP A 6 28.02 42.80 -2.72
C ASP A 6 28.95 42.32 -1.61
N VAL A 7 28.41 41.71 -0.55
CA VAL A 7 29.21 41.09 0.51
C VAL A 7 29.98 39.90 -0.04
N VAL A 8 29.33 39.04 -0.81
CA VAL A 8 30.00 37.89 -1.45
C VAL A 8 31.10 38.38 -2.39
N ARG A 9 30.84 39.41 -3.22
CA ARG A 9 31.84 40.01 -4.11
C ARG A 9 33.04 40.51 -3.34
N LEU A 10 32.83 41.30 -2.28
CA LEU A 10 33.90 41.84 -1.44
C LEU A 10 34.73 40.73 -0.79
N LEU A 11 34.10 39.67 -0.27
CA LEU A 11 34.81 38.53 0.31
C LEU A 11 35.71 37.85 -0.74
N LEU A 12 35.19 37.61 -1.94
CA LEU A 12 35.95 36.98 -3.01
C LEU A 12 37.06 37.87 -3.59
N GLU A 13 36.95 39.20 -3.48
CA GLU A 13 38.01 40.16 -3.79
C GLU A 13 39.12 40.19 -2.73
N ARG A 14 38.84 39.65 -1.53
CA ARG A 14 39.80 39.52 -0.42
C ARG A 14 40.27 38.08 -0.24
N ASP A 15 40.34 37.34 -1.36
CA ASP A 15 40.83 35.96 -1.43
C ASP A 15 40.10 34.96 -0.51
N ALA A 16 38.82 35.21 -0.19
CA ALA A 16 38.01 34.23 0.50
C ALA A 16 37.84 32.98 -0.36
N VAL A 17 38.08 31.81 0.23
CA VAL A 17 37.96 30.52 -0.44
C VAL A 17 36.47 30.24 -0.76
N PRO A 18 36.07 30.12 -2.05
CA PRO A 18 34.65 30.11 -2.43
C PRO A 18 33.97 28.74 -2.29
N ASN A 19 34.73 27.67 -2.05
CA ASN A 19 34.27 26.29 -1.98
C ASN A 19 34.35 25.68 -0.57
N VAL A 20 34.46 26.51 0.47
CA VAL A 20 34.46 26.05 1.87
C VAL A 20 33.17 25.28 2.14
N LYS A 21 33.29 24.13 2.79
CA LYS A 21 32.15 23.30 3.20
C LYS A 21 31.76 23.64 4.64
N ASP A 22 30.47 23.69 4.90
CA ASP A 22 29.94 23.70 6.27
C ASP A 22 29.96 22.29 6.90
N GLU A 23 29.42 22.17 8.12
CA GLU A 23 29.33 20.92 8.89
C GLU A 23 28.50 19.82 8.19
N THR A 24 27.66 20.18 7.21
CA THR A 24 26.85 19.24 6.43
C THR A 24 27.46 18.97 5.05
N GLY A 25 28.68 19.45 4.82
CA GLY A 25 29.38 19.32 3.54
C GLY A 25 28.91 20.30 2.46
N ARG A 26 28.02 21.26 2.77
CA ARG A 26 27.41 22.15 1.78
C ARG A 26 28.31 23.34 1.50
N THR A 27 28.37 23.76 0.24
CA THR A 27 29.20 24.90 -0.20
C THR A 27 28.36 26.18 -0.35
N PRO A 28 28.99 27.38 -0.44
CA PRO A 28 28.29 28.63 -0.70
C PRO A 28 27.40 28.58 -1.94
N ILE A 29 27.84 27.88 -3.01
CA ILE A 29 27.04 27.72 -4.23
C ILE A 29 25.80 26.86 -3.96
N SER A 30 25.91 25.77 -3.19
CA SER A 30 24.75 24.93 -2.81
C SER A 30 23.70 25.74 -2.04
N TRP A 31 24.14 26.60 -1.11
CA TRP A 31 23.25 27.49 -0.36
C TRP A 31 22.63 28.58 -1.23
N ALA A 32 23.40 29.21 -2.13
CA ALA A 32 22.89 30.22 -3.05
C ALA A 32 21.86 29.60 -4.02
N ALA A 33 22.16 28.41 -4.53
CA ALA A 33 21.30 27.64 -5.42
C ALA A 33 19.97 27.26 -4.74
N GLN A 34 20.01 26.65 -3.55
CA GLN A 34 18.80 26.29 -2.78
C GLN A 34 17.88 27.49 -2.51
N ASN A 35 18.45 28.67 -2.26
CA ASN A 35 17.69 29.87 -1.90
C ASN A 35 17.34 30.78 -3.10
N GLY A 36 17.61 30.35 -4.34
CA GLY A 36 17.20 31.11 -5.53
C GLY A 36 18.07 32.32 -5.86
N HIS A 37 19.27 32.44 -5.27
CA HIS A 37 20.14 33.61 -5.44
C HIS A 37 20.98 33.54 -6.72
N ILE A 38 20.31 33.64 -7.89
CA ILE A 38 20.94 33.47 -9.21
C ILE A 38 22.17 34.36 -9.43
N ALA A 39 22.16 35.61 -8.97
CA ALA A 39 23.29 36.52 -9.14
C ALA A 39 24.52 36.04 -8.35
N VAL A 40 24.32 35.50 -7.15
CA VAL A 40 25.38 34.91 -6.33
C VAL A 40 25.89 33.62 -6.98
N VAL A 41 25.00 32.77 -7.50
CA VAL A 41 25.40 31.56 -8.24
C VAL A 41 26.26 31.91 -9.45
N LYS A 42 25.85 32.88 -10.27
CA LYS A 42 26.64 33.36 -11.43
C LYS A 42 28.03 33.81 -11.02
N LEU A 43 28.12 34.67 -10.00
CA LEU A 43 29.39 35.17 -9.48
C LEU A 43 30.31 34.05 -8.99
N LEU A 44 29.77 33.07 -8.27
CA LEU A 44 30.56 31.92 -7.77
C LEU A 44 31.07 31.04 -8.92
N LEU A 45 30.24 30.78 -9.93
CA LEU A 45 30.64 30.00 -11.10
C LEU A 45 31.71 30.72 -11.93
N GLU A 46 31.68 32.06 -12.03
CA GLU A 46 32.72 32.86 -12.69
C GLU A 46 34.08 32.76 -12.01
N ARG A 47 34.12 32.41 -10.71
CA ARG A 47 35.36 32.17 -9.95
C ARG A 47 35.83 30.72 -9.99
N GLY A 48 35.24 29.89 -10.86
CA GLY A 48 35.67 28.50 -11.05
C GLY A 48 35.26 27.55 -9.93
N VAL A 49 34.23 27.89 -9.15
CA VAL A 49 33.68 26.97 -8.14
C VAL A 49 33.12 25.72 -8.82
N GLY A 50 33.45 24.55 -8.28
CA GLY A 50 32.91 23.28 -8.74
C GLY A 50 31.38 23.28 -8.69
N LEU A 51 30.78 23.01 -9.85
CA LEU A 51 29.33 23.00 -10.08
C LEU A 51 28.61 21.78 -9.47
N ASP A 52 29.29 20.64 -9.33
CA ASP A 52 28.76 19.40 -8.76
C ASP A 52 29.32 19.15 -7.35
N SER A 53 29.44 20.18 -6.52
CA SER A 53 29.90 20.00 -5.14
C SER A 53 28.84 19.26 -4.31
N GLU A 54 29.20 18.07 -3.83
CA GLU A 54 28.30 17.23 -3.05
C GLU A 54 28.37 17.56 -1.55
N ASP A 55 27.19 17.60 -0.92
CA ASP A 55 27.02 17.56 0.53
C ASP A 55 27.16 16.14 1.08
N GLU A 56 27.05 15.95 2.40
CA GLU A 56 27.22 14.62 3.02
C GLU A 56 26.20 13.56 2.56
N GLU A 57 25.05 13.99 2.06
CA GLU A 57 24.04 13.10 1.47
C GLU A 57 24.28 12.83 -0.03
N GLY A 58 25.29 13.48 -0.64
CA GLY A 58 25.54 13.41 -2.07
C GLY A 58 24.66 14.35 -2.91
N ARG A 59 24.02 15.37 -2.30
CA ARG A 59 23.23 16.35 -3.08
C ARG A 59 24.13 17.41 -3.67
N THR A 60 23.90 17.71 -4.94
CA THR A 60 24.56 18.79 -5.68
C THR A 60 23.74 20.09 -5.63
N PRO A 61 24.31 21.25 -6.01
CA PRO A 61 23.53 22.47 -6.23
C PRO A 61 22.36 22.29 -7.20
N LEU A 62 22.51 21.40 -8.20
CA LEU A 62 21.45 21.06 -9.14
C LEU A 62 20.29 20.31 -8.46
N SER A 63 20.58 19.33 -7.60
CA SER A 63 19.55 18.62 -6.82
C SER A 63 18.76 19.58 -5.93
N TRP A 64 19.45 20.50 -5.25
CA TRP A 64 18.81 21.50 -4.38
C TRP A 64 17.94 22.51 -5.14
N THR A 65 18.33 22.89 -6.34
CA THR A 65 17.55 23.82 -7.17
C THR A 65 16.35 23.15 -7.81
N ALA A 66 16.49 21.88 -8.23
CA ALA A 66 15.39 21.07 -8.71
C ALA A 66 14.30 20.87 -7.65
N GLU A 67 14.69 20.57 -6.40
CA GLU A 67 13.76 20.43 -5.27
C GLU A 67 13.03 21.74 -4.94
N ARG A 68 13.69 22.89 -5.11
CA ARG A 68 13.15 24.20 -4.75
C ARG A 68 12.42 24.90 -5.90
N GLY A 69 12.43 24.33 -7.11
CA GLY A 69 11.73 24.89 -8.26
C GLY A 69 12.45 26.07 -8.94
N HIS A 70 13.75 26.26 -8.71
CA HIS A 70 14.49 27.42 -9.23
C HIS A 70 14.95 27.21 -10.69
N GLU A 71 13.99 27.22 -11.63
CA GLU A 71 14.20 26.94 -13.06
C GLU A 71 15.39 27.72 -13.68
N SER A 72 15.50 29.02 -13.42
CA SER A 72 16.58 29.85 -13.97
C SER A 72 17.97 29.42 -13.50
N ILE A 73 18.07 28.84 -12.30
CA ILE A 73 19.34 28.31 -11.78
C ILE A 73 19.60 26.91 -12.33
N VAL A 74 18.58 26.06 -12.46
CA VAL A 74 18.70 24.76 -13.14
C VAL A 74 19.22 24.95 -14.56
N THR A 75 18.65 25.90 -15.32
CA THR A 75 19.09 26.28 -16.67
C THR A 75 20.56 26.67 -16.69
N LEU A 76 20.95 27.60 -15.82
CA LEU A 76 22.33 28.06 -15.70
C LEU A 76 23.29 26.91 -15.37
N LEU A 77 22.96 26.05 -14.41
CA LEU A 77 23.83 24.95 -13.99
C LEU A 77 24.01 23.93 -15.11
N LEU A 78 22.93 23.54 -15.80
CA LEU A 78 23.00 22.59 -16.91
C LEU A 78 23.72 23.18 -18.13
N GLU A 79 23.57 24.47 -18.43
CA GLU A 79 24.34 25.15 -19.50
C GLU A 79 25.84 25.18 -19.20
N ARG A 80 26.22 25.16 -17.92
CA ARG A 80 27.62 25.09 -17.47
C ARG A 80 28.13 23.66 -17.31
N GLY A 81 27.35 22.66 -17.73
CA GLY A 81 27.76 21.25 -17.75
C GLY A 81 27.52 20.50 -16.44
N ALA A 82 26.58 20.93 -15.59
CA ALA A 82 26.18 20.15 -14.42
C ALA A 82 25.65 18.78 -14.79
N ARG A 83 26.04 17.76 -14.01
CA ARG A 83 25.65 16.37 -14.27
C ARG A 83 24.17 16.16 -13.90
N PRO A 84 23.27 15.93 -14.88
CA PRO A 84 21.83 15.86 -14.62
C PRO A 84 21.43 14.65 -13.78
N ASP A 85 22.21 13.56 -13.83
CA ASP A 85 21.95 12.29 -13.13
C ASP A 85 22.77 12.10 -11.85
N SER A 86 23.25 13.18 -11.24
CA SER A 86 23.96 13.09 -9.95
C SER A 86 23.03 12.48 -8.89
N LYS A 87 23.49 11.43 -8.21
CA LYS A 87 22.68 10.65 -7.25
C LYS A 87 23.17 10.88 -5.82
N THR A 88 22.22 11.04 -4.90
CA THR A 88 22.48 10.96 -3.46
C THR A 88 22.80 9.54 -3.02
N SER A 89 23.20 9.36 -1.76
CA SER A 89 23.34 8.05 -1.12
C SER A 89 22.04 7.23 -1.11
N LEU A 90 20.88 7.88 -1.24
CA LEU A 90 19.56 7.25 -1.38
C LEU A 90 19.14 7.02 -2.84
N GLY A 91 20.01 7.35 -3.80
CA GLY A 91 19.72 7.24 -5.22
C GLY A 91 18.82 8.34 -5.78
N HIS A 92 18.58 9.42 -5.04
CA HIS A 92 17.75 10.54 -5.51
C HIS A 92 18.53 11.39 -6.53
N THR A 93 17.94 11.60 -7.70
CA THR A 93 18.46 12.50 -8.75
C THR A 93 17.76 13.87 -8.72
N PRO A 94 18.28 14.90 -9.40
CA PRO A 94 17.51 16.12 -9.68
C PRO A 94 16.11 15.83 -10.26
N LEU A 95 15.99 14.82 -11.13
CA LEU A 95 14.71 14.39 -11.72
C LEU A 95 13.75 13.82 -10.66
N TYR A 96 14.26 13.07 -9.68
CA TYR A 96 13.48 12.59 -8.53
C TYR A 96 12.82 13.77 -7.77
N TYR A 97 13.61 14.79 -7.42
CA TYR A 97 13.11 15.94 -6.66
C TYR A 97 12.10 16.76 -7.46
N ALA A 98 12.40 17.04 -8.74
CA ALA A 98 11.49 17.75 -9.62
C ALA A 98 10.17 17.00 -9.86
N SER A 99 10.19 15.66 -9.84
CA SER A 99 9.00 14.82 -10.02
C SER A 99 8.09 14.82 -8.80
N ILE A 100 8.67 14.90 -7.58
CA ILE A 100 7.88 15.08 -6.36
C ILE A 100 7.19 16.44 -6.36
N GLN A 101 7.89 17.49 -6.79
CA GLN A 101 7.34 18.86 -6.83
C GLN A 101 6.39 19.12 -8.00
N GLY A 102 6.40 18.27 -9.03
CA GLY A 102 5.57 18.47 -10.23
C GLY A 102 6.09 19.58 -11.15
N SER A 103 7.38 19.91 -11.08
CA SER A 103 7.96 21.03 -11.83
C SER A 103 8.22 20.68 -13.29
N VAL A 104 7.18 20.77 -14.13
CA VAL A 104 7.23 20.47 -15.57
C VAL A 104 8.41 21.14 -16.30
N PRO A 105 8.73 22.44 -16.10
CA PRO A 105 9.85 23.07 -16.81
C PRO A 105 11.20 22.43 -16.47
N ILE A 106 11.41 22.09 -15.20
CA ILE A 106 12.65 21.48 -14.71
C ILE A 106 12.78 20.05 -15.22
N ILE A 107 11.69 19.27 -15.22
CA ILE A 107 11.67 17.92 -15.80
C ILE A 107 12.06 17.99 -17.28
N ASN A 108 11.42 18.86 -18.05
CA ASN A 108 11.68 19.00 -19.48
C ASN A 108 13.15 19.34 -19.73
N LEU A 109 13.67 20.32 -19.01
CA LEU A 109 15.05 20.74 -19.14
C LEU A 109 16.06 19.64 -18.75
N LEU A 110 15.79 18.87 -17.69
CA LEU A 110 16.66 17.76 -17.29
C LEU A 110 16.70 16.67 -18.38
N LEU A 111 15.54 16.27 -18.90
CA LEU A 111 15.43 15.25 -19.94
C LEU A 111 16.07 15.70 -21.27
N GLU A 112 15.86 16.96 -21.69
CA GLU A 112 16.52 17.55 -22.86
C GLU A 112 18.05 17.56 -22.74
N ARG A 113 18.57 17.59 -21.50
CA ARG A 113 20.02 17.54 -21.21
C ARG A 113 20.52 16.12 -20.94
N GLY A 114 19.72 15.11 -21.28
CA GLY A 114 20.12 13.71 -21.25
C GLY A 114 20.03 13.05 -19.88
N ALA A 115 19.20 13.58 -18.97
CA ALA A 115 18.85 12.84 -17.76
C ALA A 115 18.19 11.50 -18.12
N ASP A 116 18.54 10.45 -17.40
CA ASP A 116 17.83 9.17 -17.43
C ASP A 116 16.35 9.40 -17.03
N PRO A 117 15.34 8.98 -17.82
CA PRO A 117 13.93 9.09 -17.45
C PRO A 117 13.52 8.09 -16.36
N ASP A 118 14.28 7.00 -16.13
CA ASP A 118 13.97 5.92 -15.17
C ASP A 118 15.00 5.67 -14.05
N PRO A 119 15.60 6.70 -13.43
CA PRO A 119 16.50 6.50 -12.31
C PRO A 119 15.72 5.87 -11.15
N LYS A 120 16.26 4.76 -10.65
CA LYS A 120 15.73 4.08 -9.47
C LYS A 120 16.45 4.57 -8.22
N ASP A 121 15.66 4.93 -7.20
CA ASP A 121 16.17 5.13 -5.85
C ASP A 121 16.42 3.78 -5.14
N ILE A 122 16.87 3.81 -3.89
CA ILE A 122 17.11 2.59 -3.09
C ILE A 122 15.85 1.73 -2.86
N HIS A 123 14.65 2.28 -3.09
CA HIS A 123 13.37 1.58 -3.01
C HIS A 123 12.82 1.21 -4.39
N HIS A 124 13.63 1.33 -5.43
CA HIS A 124 13.29 1.11 -6.84
C HIS A 124 12.11 1.98 -7.33
N ARG A 125 11.88 3.14 -6.69
CA ARG A 125 10.89 4.12 -7.15
C ARG A 125 11.49 4.90 -8.32
N THR A 126 10.69 5.08 -9.36
CA THR A 126 11.02 5.87 -10.55
C THR A 126 10.37 7.25 -10.48
N PRO A 127 10.88 8.26 -11.23
CA PRO A 127 10.22 9.56 -11.40
C PRO A 127 8.75 9.43 -11.77
N LEU A 128 8.41 8.49 -12.66
CA LEU A 128 7.04 8.22 -13.10
C LEU A 128 6.16 7.78 -11.93
N SER A 129 6.64 6.87 -11.09
CA SER A 129 5.92 6.41 -9.90
C SER A 129 5.66 7.55 -8.89
N LEU A 130 6.63 8.45 -8.72
CA LEU A 130 6.52 9.60 -7.81
C LEU A 130 5.53 10.64 -8.35
N ALA A 131 5.58 10.94 -9.65
CA ALA A 131 4.65 11.85 -10.31
C ALA A 131 3.21 11.30 -10.26
N ALA A 132 3.04 9.99 -10.49
CA ALA A 132 1.76 9.32 -10.38
C ALA A 132 1.21 9.34 -8.95
N GLN A 133 2.03 9.10 -7.94
CA GLN A 133 1.64 9.20 -6.53
C GLN A 133 1.17 10.62 -6.14
N ASN A 134 1.86 11.66 -6.62
CA ASN A 134 1.58 13.04 -6.22
C ASN A 134 0.56 13.77 -7.12
N GLY A 135 0.00 13.11 -8.14
CA GLY A 135 -1.06 13.71 -8.97
C GLY A 135 -0.55 14.63 -10.08
N HIS A 136 0.73 14.52 -10.47
CA HIS A 136 1.35 15.41 -11.45
C HIS A 136 1.18 14.91 -12.89
N GLU A 137 -0.04 14.96 -13.43
CA GLU A 137 -0.41 14.43 -14.76
C GLU A 137 0.50 14.92 -15.90
N LYS A 138 0.85 16.21 -15.92
CA LYS A 138 1.74 16.77 -16.95
C LYS A 138 3.15 16.18 -16.89
N VAL A 139 3.64 15.90 -15.68
CA VAL A 139 4.95 15.27 -15.49
C VAL A 139 4.89 13.79 -15.91
N VAL A 140 3.83 13.07 -15.56
CA VAL A 140 3.59 11.70 -16.03
C VAL A 140 3.62 11.65 -17.56
N LYS A 141 2.87 12.53 -18.23
CA LYS A 141 2.84 12.59 -19.69
C LYS A 141 4.23 12.80 -20.29
N LEU A 142 4.98 13.75 -19.74
CA LEU A 142 6.31 14.12 -20.23
C LEU A 142 7.35 13.01 -20.03
N LEU A 143 7.32 12.32 -18.89
CA LEU A 143 8.20 11.19 -18.60
C LEU A 143 7.93 10.03 -19.57
N LEU A 144 6.65 9.72 -19.84
CA LEU A 144 6.28 8.68 -20.80
C LEU A 144 6.69 9.03 -22.24
N GLU A 145 6.62 10.32 -22.63
CA GLU A 145 7.11 10.79 -23.93
C GLU A 145 8.62 10.61 -24.09
N HIS A 146 9.37 10.62 -22.99
CA HIS A 146 10.82 10.36 -22.96
C HIS A 146 11.17 8.88 -22.70
N GLY A 147 10.19 7.97 -22.76
CA GLY A 147 10.43 6.53 -22.70
C GLY A 147 10.53 5.94 -21.30
N ALA A 148 10.00 6.62 -20.27
CA ALA A 148 9.90 6.04 -18.93
C ALA A 148 9.09 4.73 -18.93
N ASP A 149 9.55 3.74 -18.17
CA ASP A 149 8.94 2.43 -18.00
C ASP A 149 7.61 2.53 -17.26
N LEU A 150 6.54 2.39 -18.06
CA LEU A 150 5.14 2.49 -17.69
C LEU A 150 4.76 1.61 -16.49
N ASP A 151 5.32 0.40 -16.43
CA ASP A 151 4.98 -0.64 -15.45
C ASP A 151 6.13 -0.91 -14.46
N SER A 152 7.06 0.05 -14.33
CA SER A 152 8.18 -0.04 -13.40
C SER A 152 7.73 -0.36 -11.96
N ARG A 153 8.43 -1.28 -11.31
CA ARG A 153 8.07 -1.81 -9.99
C ARG A 153 9.04 -1.34 -8.91
N SER A 154 8.50 -0.72 -7.87
CA SER A 154 9.24 -0.47 -6.63
C SER A 154 9.59 -1.78 -5.91
N LEU A 155 10.41 -1.70 -4.85
CA LEU A 155 10.83 -2.84 -4.04
C LEU A 155 9.63 -3.63 -3.46
N ARG A 156 8.51 -2.96 -3.17
CA ARG A 156 7.26 -3.59 -2.71
C ARG A 156 6.35 -4.06 -3.86
N GLY A 157 6.80 -3.96 -5.11
CA GLY A 157 6.03 -4.32 -6.29
C GLY A 157 4.93 -3.33 -6.68
N ARG A 158 4.96 -2.09 -6.17
CA ARG A 158 4.00 -1.05 -6.58
C ARG A 158 4.39 -0.46 -7.94
N THR A 159 3.42 -0.36 -8.84
CA THR A 159 3.50 0.28 -10.17
C THR A 159 2.98 1.72 -10.13
N PRO A 160 3.31 2.58 -11.11
CA PRO A 160 2.71 3.91 -11.24
C PRO A 160 1.18 3.88 -11.24
N LEU A 161 0.58 2.92 -11.96
CA LEU A 161 -0.88 2.75 -11.99
C LEU A 161 -1.46 2.38 -10.61
N SER A 162 -0.80 1.50 -9.85
CA SER A 162 -1.25 1.17 -8.49
C SER A 162 -1.19 2.37 -7.54
N LEU A 163 -0.21 3.26 -7.71
CA LEU A 163 -0.09 4.49 -6.92
C LEU A 163 -1.16 5.51 -7.33
N ALA A 164 -1.36 5.74 -8.62
CA ALA A 164 -2.44 6.60 -9.11
C ALA A 164 -3.80 6.11 -8.59
N ALA A 165 -4.01 4.78 -8.59
CA ALA A 165 -5.22 4.17 -8.08
C ALA A 165 -5.38 4.31 -6.56
N HIS A 166 -4.29 4.19 -5.79
CA HIS A 166 -4.31 4.39 -4.34
C HIS A 166 -4.63 5.82 -3.92
N PHE A 167 -4.20 6.81 -4.70
CA PHE A 167 -4.41 8.23 -4.38
C PHE A 167 -5.60 8.87 -5.12
N GLY A 168 -6.30 8.09 -5.96
CA GLY A 168 -7.53 8.55 -6.63
C GLY A 168 -7.29 9.44 -7.85
N HIS A 169 -6.08 9.41 -8.43
CA HIS A 169 -5.71 10.24 -9.58
C HIS A 169 -6.24 9.65 -10.88
N GLU A 170 -7.55 9.80 -11.13
CA GLU A 170 -8.26 9.23 -12.28
C GLU A 170 -7.64 9.62 -13.63
N SER A 171 -7.27 10.88 -13.82
CA SER A 171 -6.69 11.34 -15.09
C SER A 171 -5.33 10.68 -15.38
N ILE A 172 -4.53 10.44 -14.35
CA ILE A 172 -3.27 9.73 -14.44
C ILE A 172 -3.50 8.24 -14.70
N ALA A 173 -4.42 7.61 -13.96
CA ALA A 173 -4.78 6.22 -14.19
C ALA A 173 -5.23 6.02 -15.64
N LYS A 174 -6.08 6.91 -16.17
CA LYS A 174 -6.54 6.88 -17.56
C LYS A 174 -5.39 7.03 -18.53
N LEU A 175 -4.50 8.01 -18.31
CA LEU A 175 -3.33 8.21 -19.15
C LEU A 175 -2.42 6.98 -19.20
N LEU A 176 -2.18 6.32 -18.05
CA LEU A 176 -1.36 5.12 -17.99
C LEU A 176 -2.02 3.94 -18.72
N LEU A 177 -3.32 3.75 -18.53
CA LEU A 177 -4.12 2.72 -19.20
C LEU A 177 -4.19 2.94 -20.72
N ASP A 178 -4.38 4.18 -21.17
CA ASP A 178 -4.35 4.57 -22.59
C ASP A 178 -3.00 4.28 -23.25
N ARG A 179 -1.91 4.26 -22.46
CA ARG A 179 -0.55 3.91 -22.91
C ARG A 179 -0.25 2.42 -22.79
N GLY A 180 -1.21 1.61 -22.37
CA GLY A 180 -1.12 0.14 -22.33
C GLY A 180 -0.60 -0.44 -21.02
N SER A 181 -0.71 0.29 -19.90
CA SER A 181 -0.31 -0.23 -18.58
C SER A 181 -1.19 -1.41 -18.20
N ASP A 182 -0.59 -2.50 -17.70
CA ASP A 182 -1.36 -3.67 -17.29
C ASP A 182 -2.11 -3.39 -15.96
N PRO A 183 -3.46 -3.37 -15.98
CA PRO A 183 -4.26 -3.08 -14.79
C PRO A 183 -4.26 -4.19 -13.74
N ASN A 184 -3.68 -5.35 -14.03
CA ASN A 184 -3.67 -6.54 -13.18
C ASN A 184 -2.34 -6.77 -12.45
N LEU A 185 -1.37 -5.87 -12.61
CA LEU A 185 -0.07 -6.00 -11.93
C LEU A 185 -0.21 -5.87 -10.42
N ALA A 186 -0.33 -7.03 -9.76
CA ALA A 186 -0.34 -7.15 -8.31
C ALA A 186 1.04 -6.86 -7.72
N ASN A 187 1.09 -6.32 -6.50
CA ASN A 187 2.33 -6.13 -5.75
C ASN A 187 2.81 -7.43 -5.08
N GLY A 188 3.89 -7.39 -4.29
CA GLY A 188 4.38 -8.58 -3.57
C GLY A 188 3.39 -9.18 -2.56
N PHE A 189 2.31 -8.44 -2.26
CA PHE A 189 1.23 -8.85 -1.37
C PHE A 189 -0.05 -9.26 -2.11
N GLY A 190 -0.01 -9.42 -3.45
CA GLY A 190 -1.19 -9.75 -4.25
C GLY A 190 -2.15 -8.58 -4.51
N GLN A 191 -1.84 -7.37 -4.03
CA GLN A 191 -2.73 -6.21 -4.18
C GLN A 191 -2.61 -5.60 -5.58
N THR A 192 -3.73 -5.61 -6.33
CA THR A 192 -3.88 -4.98 -7.65
C THR A 192 -4.22 -3.49 -7.55
N PRO A 193 -4.04 -2.69 -8.63
CA PRO A 193 -4.54 -1.31 -8.69
C PRO A 193 -6.01 -1.16 -8.26
N LEU A 194 -6.89 -2.10 -8.68
CA LEU A 194 -8.30 -2.09 -8.30
C LEU A 194 -8.49 -2.27 -6.80
N SER A 195 -7.74 -3.19 -6.17
CA SER A 195 -7.80 -3.39 -4.71
C SER A 195 -7.39 -2.13 -3.93
N TRP A 196 -6.40 -1.38 -4.42
CA TRP A 196 -5.97 -0.13 -3.80
C TRP A 196 -7.01 0.98 -3.94
N ALA A 197 -7.64 1.11 -5.11
CA ALA A 197 -8.73 2.06 -5.31
C ALA A 197 -9.95 1.71 -4.46
N ALA A 198 -10.28 0.41 -4.33
CA ALA A 198 -11.35 -0.09 -3.47
C ALA A 198 -11.12 0.23 -2.00
N GLN A 199 -9.92 -0.03 -1.47
CA GLN A 199 -9.56 0.30 -0.09
C GLN A 199 -9.71 1.79 0.24
N ARG A 200 -9.60 2.66 -0.77
CA ARG A 200 -9.66 4.11 -0.61
C ARG A 200 -10.99 4.72 -1.07
N GLY A 201 -11.94 3.89 -1.50
CA GLY A 201 -13.26 4.33 -1.98
C GLY A 201 -13.22 5.15 -3.28
N HIS A 202 -12.20 4.98 -4.12
CA HIS A 202 -12.04 5.73 -5.37
C HIS A 202 -12.87 5.14 -6.51
N ILE A 203 -14.20 5.32 -6.43
CA ILE A 203 -15.22 4.75 -7.32
C ILE A 203 -14.93 5.00 -8.81
N SER A 204 -14.54 6.23 -9.18
CA SER A 204 -14.30 6.56 -10.58
C SER A 204 -13.10 5.82 -11.16
N VAL A 205 -12.04 5.64 -10.36
CA VAL A 205 -10.87 4.84 -10.73
C VAL A 205 -11.24 3.36 -10.88
N ILE A 206 -12.10 2.82 -10.01
CA ILE A 206 -12.56 1.42 -10.12
C ILE A 206 -13.31 1.19 -11.42
N LYS A 207 -14.26 2.08 -11.76
CA LYS A 207 -15.01 2.02 -13.02
C LYS A 207 -14.07 2.04 -14.22
N LEU A 208 -13.13 3.00 -14.21
CA LEU A 208 -12.11 3.11 -15.25
C LEU A 208 -11.26 1.83 -15.36
N LEU A 209 -10.73 1.31 -14.24
CA LEU A 209 -9.94 0.08 -14.26
C LEU A 209 -10.73 -1.10 -14.83
N ARG A 210 -12.04 -1.19 -14.55
CA ARG A 210 -12.92 -2.23 -15.11
C ARG A 210 -13.14 -2.08 -16.61
N GLU A 211 -13.26 -0.86 -17.12
CA GLU A 211 -13.34 -0.60 -18.57
C GLU A 211 -12.10 -1.12 -19.31
N TYR A 212 -10.92 -1.12 -18.67
CA TYR A 212 -9.67 -1.63 -19.23
C TYR A 212 -9.36 -3.08 -18.82
N GLY A 213 -10.33 -3.81 -18.25
CA GLY A 213 -10.20 -5.24 -17.97
C GLY A 213 -9.45 -5.62 -16.69
N ALA A 214 -9.36 -4.73 -15.70
CA ALA A 214 -8.82 -5.06 -14.38
C ALA A 214 -9.67 -6.13 -13.69
N ALA A 215 -9.11 -7.24 -13.22
CA ALA A 215 -9.83 -8.27 -12.46
C ALA A 215 -10.34 -7.73 -11.11
N VAL A 216 -11.61 -8.03 -10.78
CA VAL A 216 -12.21 -7.63 -9.48
C VAL A 216 -11.66 -8.46 -8.33
N ASP A 217 -11.47 -9.75 -8.59
CA ASP A 217 -11.14 -10.76 -7.57
C ASP A 217 -9.62 -10.95 -7.39
N GLY A 218 -8.84 -9.89 -7.57
CA GLY A 218 -7.43 -9.91 -7.21
C GLY A 218 -7.29 -10.24 -5.71
N VAL A 219 -6.56 -11.32 -5.40
CA VAL A 219 -6.38 -11.81 -4.03
C VAL A 219 -5.10 -11.26 -3.40
N GLY A 220 -5.21 -10.74 -2.18
CA GLY A 220 -4.05 -10.40 -1.36
C GLY A 220 -3.34 -11.62 -0.75
N THR A 221 -2.31 -11.41 0.08
CA THR A 221 -1.54 -12.48 0.74
C THR A 221 -2.36 -13.47 1.55
N ASN A 222 -3.53 -13.06 2.02
CA ASN A 222 -4.40 -13.87 2.87
C ASN A 222 -5.61 -14.42 2.10
N GLY A 223 -5.59 -14.40 0.76
CA GLY A 223 -6.74 -14.78 -0.08
C GLY A 223 -7.90 -13.76 -0.05
N GLN A 224 -7.74 -12.63 0.64
CA GLN A 224 -8.76 -11.59 0.73
C GLN A 224 -8.94 -10.86 -0.61
N THR A 225 -10.18 -10.79 -1.10
CA THR A 225 -10.59 -10.00 -2.26
C THR A 225 -11.02 -8.59 -1.85
N ALA A 226 -11.08 -7.65 -2.80
CA ALA A 226 -11.61 -6.31 -2.53
C ALA A 226 -13.01 -6.33 -1.89
N LEU A 227 -13.84 -7.32 -2.22
CA LEU A 227 -15.17 -7.50 -1.65
C LEU A 227 -15.10 -7.87 -0.17
N SER A 228 -14.17 -8.75 0.21
CA SER A 228 -13.96 -9.11 1.62
C SER A 228 -13.48 -7.92 2.47
N TRP A 229 -12.66 -7.03 1.92
CA TRP A 229 -12.23 -5.80 2.59
C TRP A 229 -13.37 -4.80 2.75
N ALA A 230 -14.16 -4.56 1.69
CA ALA A 230 -15.32 -3.67 1.76
C ALA A 230 -16.36 -4.16 2.77
N ALA A 231 -16.61 -5.48 2.81
CA ALA A 231 -17.44 -6.10 3.82
C ALA A 231 -16.87 -5.90 5.23
N GLN A 232 -15.57 -6.10 5.44
CA GLN A 232 -14.91 -5.94 6.74
C GLN A 232 -14.95 -4.50 7.27
N ASP A 233 -14.73 -3.51 6.40
CA ASP A 233 -14.77 -2.08 6.76
C ASP A 233 -16.22 -1.58 6.98
N GLY A 234 -17.21 -2.35 6.55
CA GLY A 234 -18.60 -1.94 6.63
C GLY A 234 -18.99 -0.92 5.54
N ASP A 235 -18.28 -0.89 4.41
CA ASP A 235 -18.58 0.00 3.29
C ASP A 235 -19.61 -0.65 2.35
N LEU A 236 -20.89 -0.32 2.58
CA LEU A 236 -22.00 -0.80 1.75
C LEU A 236 -21.91 -0.31 0.30
N GLN A 237 -21.45 0.93 0.07
CA GLN A 237 -21.40 1.49 -1.27
C GLN A 237 -20.33 0.79 -2.10
N MET A 238 -19.14 0.59 -1.52
CA MET A 238 -18.08 -0.15 -2.17
C MET A 238 -18.45 -1.62 -2.36
N THR A 239 -19.13 -2.24 -1.39
CA THR A 239 -19.63 -3.62 -1.51
C THR A 239 -20.57 -3.75 -2.71
N ARG A 240 -21.59 -2.88 -2.83
CA ARG A 240 -22.52 -2.88 -3.97
C ARG A 240 -21.80 -2.64 -5.28
N LEU A 241 -20.88 -1.68 -5.33
CA LEU A 241 -20.10 -1.41 -6.53
C LEU A 241 -19.31 -2.64 -7.00
N LEU A 242 -18.64 -3.34 -6.09
CA LEU A 242 -17.88 -4.54 -6.43
C LEU A 242 -18.79 -5.66 -6.95
N LEU A 243 -19.93 -5.87 -6.31
CA LEU A 243 -20.93 -6.86 -6.73
C LEU A 243 -21.49 -6.54 -8.12
N GLU A 244 -21.83 -5.26 -8.39
CA GLU A 244 -22.28 -4.78 -9.70
C GLU A 244 -21.24 -5.02 -10.81
N HIS A 245 -19.94 -5.01 -10.46
CA HIS A 245 -18.85 -5.25 -11.41
C HIS A 245 -18.42 -6.72 -11.49
N GLY A 246 -19.17 -7.63 -10.86
CA GLY A 246 -19.00 -9.08 -10.96
C GLY A 246 -17.97 -9.66 -9.98
N ALA A 247 -17.78 -9.06 -8.81
CA ALA A 247 -17.00 -9.68 -7.74
C ALA A 247 -17.57 -11.05 -7.37
N ALA A 248 -16.70 -12.04 -7.19
CA ALA A 248 -17.10 -13.36 -6.74
C ALA A 248 -17.60 -13.30 -5.28
N VAL A 249 -18.92 -13.32 -5.13
CA VAL A 249 -19.66 -13.07 -3.88
C VAL A 249 -19.26 -14.00 -2.73
N ASP A 250 -18.90 -15.25 -3.05
CA ASP A 250 -18.55 -16.30 -2.08
C ASP A 250 -17.04 -16.62 -2.06
N SER A 251 -16.19 -15.69 -2.51
CA SER A 251 -14.73 -15.85 -2.43
C SER A 251 -14.27 -16.10 -1.00
N GLN A 252 -13.40 -17.10 -0.82
CA GLN A 252 -12.89 -17.49 0.48
C GLN A 252 -11.48 -16.96 0.70
N ASP A 253 -11.25 -16.36 1.88
CA ASP A 253 -9.90 -16.06 2.34
C ASP A 253 -9.19 -17.34 2.85
N GLN A 254 -7.94 -17.22 3.31
CA GLN A 254 -7.15 -18.33 3.86
C GLN A 254 -7.81 -19.02 5.07
N TYR A 255 -8.79 -18.38 5.70
CA TYR A 255 -9.57 -18.91 6.82
C TYR A 255 -10.92 -19.49 6.40
N ARG A 256 -11.15 -19.61 5.08
CA ARG A 256 -12.42 -20.03 4.47
C ARG A 256 -13.59 -19.10 4.82
N ARG A 257 -13.31 -17.84 5.16
CA ARG A 257 -14.34 -16.83 5.43
C ARG A 257 -14.79 -16.21 4.13
N THR A 258 -16.10 -16.15 3.93
CA THR A 258 -16.73 -15.40 2.83
C THR A 258 -17.01 -13.95 3.24
N PRO A 259 -17.23 -13.03 2.30
CA PRO A 259 -17.76 -11.69 2.59
C PRO A 259 -19.02 -11.71 3.47
N LEU A 260 -19.92 -12.68 3.25
CA LEU A 260 -21.14 -12.86 4.06
C LEU A 260 -20.83 -13.22 5.52
N PHE A 261 -19.86 -14.11 5.74
CA PHE A 261 -19.38 -14.44 7.09
C PHE A 261 -18.79 -13.20 7.78
N ILE A 262 -17.96 -12.44 7.08
CA ILE A 262 -17.33 -11.22 7.60
C ILE A 262 -18.41 -10.17 7.95
N ALA A 263 -19.35 -9.91 7.05
CA ALA A 263 -20.45 -8.96 7.26
C ALA A 263 -21.35 -9.35 8.46
N THR A 264 -21.54 -10.65 8.67
CA THR A 264 -22.29 -11.18 9.82
C THR A 264 -21.52 -10.99 11.12
N LEU A 265 -20.20 -11.23 11.12
CA LEU A 265 -19.34 -11.04 12.30
C LEU A 265 -19.32 -9.58 12.77
N ILE A 266 -19.31 -8.63 11.84
CA ILE A 266 -19.37 -7.19 12.15
C ILE A 266 -20.80 -6.65 12.39
N ALA A 267 -21.81 -7.53 12.34
CA ALA A 267 -23.22 -7.20 12.53
C ALA A 267 -23.78 -6.13 11.57
N ARG A 268 -23.38 -6.18 10.29
CA ARG A 268 -23.88 -5.27 9.24
C ARG A 268 -24.96 -5.93 8.39
N ASP A 269 -26.21 -5.74 8.81
CA ASP A 269 -27.39 -6.32 8.17
C ASP A 269 -27.63 -5.79 6.74
N ASP A 270 -27.31 -4.53 6.49
CA ASP A 270 -27.35 -3.89 5.17
C ASP A 270 -26.41 -4.55 4.15
N ILE A 271 -25.19 -4.90 4.57
CA ILE A 271 -24.21 -5.60 3.73
C ILE A 271 -24.59 -7.06 3.56
N VAL A 272 -25.07 -7.72 4.63
CA VAL A 272 -25.61 -9.09 4.54
C VAL A 272 -26.74 -9.14 3.51
N GLU A 273 -27.69 -8.21 3.56
CA GLU A 273 -28.80 -8.12 2.60
C GLU A 273 -28.26 -7.95 1.17
N ALA A 274 -27.34 -7.02 0.94
CA ALA A 274 -26.75 -6.79 -0.38
C ALA A 274 -26.02 -8.03 -0.95
N LEU A 275 -25.29 -8.77 -0.10
CA LEU A 275 -24.60 -10.00 -0.50
C LEU A 275 -25.60 -11.11 -0.86
N LEU A 276 -26.65 -11.28 -0.06
CA LEU A 276 -27.70 -12.27 -0.33
C LEU A 276 -28.48 -11.94 -1.61
N GLU A 277 -28.78 -10.66 -1.88
CA GLU A 277 -29.41 -10.20 -3.11
C GLU A 277 -28.58 -10.54 -4.36
N HIS A 278 -27.25 -10.53 -4.24
CA HIS A 278 -26.31 -10.88 -5.32
C HIS A 278 -25.95 -12.36 -5.34
N GLY A 279 -26.76 -13.20 -4.69
CA GLY A 279 -26.66 -14.65 -4.79
C GLY A 279 -25.59 -15.28 -3.89
N SER A 280 -25.14 -14.60 -2.83
CA SER A 280 -24.31 -15.24 -1.81
C SER A 280 -25.06 -16.44 -1.24
N SER A 281 -24.42 -17.61 -1.26
CA SER A 281 -25.02 -18.78 -0.65
C SER A 281 -25.09 -18.61 0.87
N ALA A 282 -26.29 -18.52 1.42
CA ALA A 282 -26.52 -18.58 2.86
C ALA A 282 -25.97 -19.88 3.49
N MET A 283 -25.77 -20.91 2.65
CA MET A 283 -25.27 -22.23 3.01
C MET A 283 -23.92 -22.47 2.31
N HIS A 284 -22.81 -22.00 2.87
CA HIS A 284 -21.53 -22.64 2.56
C HIS A 284 -20.53 -22.70 3.71
N THR A 285 -19.46 -23.44 3.41
CA THR A 285 -18.69 -24.32 4.29
C THR A 285 -18.37 -23.71 5.64
N PRO A 286 -18.46 -24.51 6.71
CA PRO A 286 -17.94 -24.12 8.01
C PRO A 286 -16.55 -23.53 7.80
N THR A 287 -16.31 -22.37 8.40
CA THR A 287 -14.96 -21.79 8.37
C THR A 287 -13.97 -22.80 8.91
N CYS A 288 -12.70 -22.46 8.82
CA CYS A 288 -11.68 -22.96 9.73
C CYS A 288 -12.12 -23.33 11.15
N ALA A 289 -13.07 -22.58 11.75
CA ALA A 289 -13.60 -22.74 13.09
C ALA A 289 -14.86 -23.63 13.19
N ASP A 290 -15.28 -24.25 12.09
CA ASP A 290 -16.59 -24.90 11.92
C ASP A 290 -17.81 -23.97 12.15
N ARG A 291 -17.59 -22.65 12.04
CA ARG A 291 -18.64 -21.64 12.20
C ARG A 291 -19.24 -21.26 10.86
N THR A 292 -20.54 -21.05 10.85
CA THR A 292 -21.31 -20.54 9.70
C THR A 292 -21.80 -19.11 9.99
N PRO A 293 -22.19 -18.33 8.97
CA PRO A 293 -22.83 -17.03 9.21
C PRO A 293 -24.04 -17.16 10.16
N LEU A 294 -24.85 -18.22 10.00
CA LEU A 294 -26.02 -18.46 10.84
C LEU A 294 -25.65 -18.79 12.30
N SER A 295 -24.60 -19.58 12.54
CA SER A 295 -24.15 -19.85 13.91
C SER A 295 -23.65 -18.58 14.60
N ILE A 296 -22.88 -17.74 13.90
CA ILE A 296 -22.46 -16.43 14.43
C ILE A 296 -23.66 -15.55 14.75
N ALA A 297 -24.61 -15.44 13.82
CA ALA A 297 -25.80 -14.64 14.05
C ALA A 297 -26.58 -15.10 15.29
N ARG A 298 -26.60 -16.41 15.58
CA ARG A 298 -27.18 -17.01 16.81
C ARG A 298 -26.37 -16.65 18.06
N ASP A 299 -25.05 -16.89 18.03
CA ASP A 299 -24.17 -16.66 19.19
C ASP A 299 -24.21 -15.20 19.67
N TYR A 300 -24.24 -14.25 18.74
CA TYR A 300 -24.28 -12.81 19.03
C TYR A 300 -25.71 -12.22 19.09
N ASN A 301 -26.77 -13.05 19.04
CA ASN A 301 -28.18 -12.62 19.09
C ASN A 301 -28.58 -11.58 18.01
N LEU A 302 -28.03 -11.70 16.80
CA LEU A 302 -28.28 -10.80 15.67
C LEU A 302 -29.60 -11.13 14.97
N THR A 303 -30.73 -10.83 15.62
CA THR A 303 -32.08 -11.22 15.19
C THR A 303 -32.42 -10.85 13.74
N ARG A 304 -32.04 -9.64 13.29
CA ARG A 304 -32.30 -9.20 11.91
C ARG A 304 -31.51 -10.02 10.88
N ILE A 305 -30.23 -10.27 11.15
CA ILE A 305 -29.36 -11.07 10.27
C ILE A 305 -29.81 -12.53 10.27
N GLN A 306 -30.20 -13.09 11.41
CA GLN A 306 -30.80 -14.43 11.50
C GLN A 306 -32.02 -14.55 10.57
N GLN A 307 -32.96 -13.59 10.64
CA GLN A 307 -34.14 -13.58 9.78
C GLN A 307 -33.78 -13.49 8.29
N LEU A 308 -32.77 -12.69 7.92
CA LEU A 308 -32.30 -12.58 6.53
C LEU A 308 -31.70 -13.90 6.04
N LEU A 309 -30.86 -14.54 6.86
CA LEU A 309 -30.23 -15.82 6.55
C LEU A 309 -31.25 -16.96 6.47
N ASP A 310 -32.16 -17.07 7.44
CA ASP A 310 -33.23 -18.09 7.47
C ASP A 310 -34.17 -17.96 6.25
N LYS A 311 -34.48 -16.72 5.85
CA LYS A 311 -35.26 -16.44 4.64
C LYS A 311 -34.51 -16.89 3.38
N ALA A 312 -33.21 -16.65 3.31
CA ALA A 312 -32.38 -17.02 2.16
C ALA A 312 -32.11 -18.54 2.07
N SER A 313 -32.08 -19.24 3.20
CA SER A 313 -31.88 -20.70 3.26
C SER A 313 -33.14 -21.53 2.99
N GLY A 314 -34.32 -20.90 2.97
CA GLY A 314 -35.60 -21.61 2.81
C GLY A 314 -35.95 -22.52 4.00
N THR A 315 -35.25 -22.40 5.12
CA THR A 315 -35.46 -23.18 6.34
C THR A 315 -36.30 -22.38 7.34
N HIS A 316 -37.39 -22.97 7.82
CA HIS A 316 -38.06 -22.49 9.02
C HIS A 316 -37.15 -22.66 10.25
N PRO A 317 -37.27 -21.82 11.29
CA PRO A 317 -36.35 -21.83 12.40
C PRO A 317 -36.52 -23.12 13.22
N GLU A 318 -35.67 -24.11 12.99
CA GLU A 318 -35.49 -25.21 13.92
C GLU A 318 -34.34 -24.90 14.89
N THR A 319 -34.72 -25.02 16.16
CA THR A 319 -34.00 -24.77 17.40
C THR A 319 -32.82 -25.72 17.60
N GLU A 320 -31.66 -25.20 18.01
CA GLU A 320 -31.11 -25.47 19.35
C GLU A 320 -29.96 -24.51 19.67
N ILE A 321 -29.99 -24.03 20.91
CA ILE A 321 -29.10 -23.03 21.49
C ILE A 321 -27.95 -23.77 22.17
N VAL A 322 -26.71 -23.55 21.74
CA VAL A 322 -25.55 -23.72 22.63
C VAL A 322 -25.05 -22.34 22.98
N LYS A 323 -25.28 -21.91 24.22
CA LYS A 323 -24.77 -20.64 24.75
C LYS A 323 -23.26 -20.76 24.95
N SER A 324 -22.49 -19.93 24.26
CA SER A 324 -21.16 -19.53 24.72
C SER A 324 -20.95 -18.06 24.43
N THR A 325 -21.09 -17.23 25.46
CA THR A 325 -20.68 -15.83 25.43
C THR A 325 -19.16 -15.76 25.60
N VAL A 326 -18.44 -15.31 24.59
CA VAL A 326 -17.02 -14.92 24.71
C VAL A 326 -16.93 -13.43 24.42
N SER A 327 -16.53 -12.66 25.43
CA SER A 327 -16.16 -11.25 25.30
C SER A 327 -14.68 -11.16 24.96
N TYR A 328 -14.35 -10.56 23.83
CA TYR A 328 -12.97 -10.19 23.50
C TYR A 328 -12.71 -8.77 23.99
N ASP A 329 -11.95 -8.64 25.07
CA ASP A 329 -11.37 -7.35 25.45
C ASP A 329 -10.21 -7.03 24.49
N SER A 330 -10.16 -5.76 24.12
CA SER A 330 -9.41 -5.17 23.01
C SER A 330 -7.91 -4.97 23.27
N ASP A 331 -7.23 -5.89 23.95
CA ASP A 331 -5.78 -5.81 24.17
C ASP A 331 -5.04 -6.94 23.42
N ASP A 332 -4.20 -6.51 22.49
CA ASP A 332 -3.40 -7.27 21.52
C ASP A 332 -2.61 -8.47 22.09
N ALA A 333 -3.04 -9.68 21.77
CA ALA A 333 -2.15 -10.82 21.64
C ALA A 333 -2.28 -11.39 20.23
N VAL A 334 -1.28 -11.13 19.38
CA VAL A 334 -1.13 -11.81 18.10
C VAL A 334 -0.86 -13.29 18.42
N ILE A 335 -1.87 -14.14 18.19
CA ILE A 335 -1.71 -15.59 18.30
C ILE A 335 -0.93 -16.02 17.06
N ILE A 336 0.10 -16.85 17.20
CA ILE A 336 0.94 -17.27 16.07
C ILE A 336 0.70 -18.75 15.81
N CYS A 337 0.58 -19.14 14.55
CA CYS A 337 0.50 -20.54 14.18
C CYS A 337 1.78 -21.28 14.61
N ASP A 338 1.66 -22.23 15.54
CA ASP A 338 2.78 -23.04 16.04
C ASP A 338 3.48 -23.86 14.94
N SER A 339 2.81 -24.08 13.80
CA SER A 339 3.34 -24.88 12.69
C SER A 339 3.98 -24.05 11.58
N CYS A 340 3.47 -22.86 11.25
CA CYS A 340 3.97 -22.06 10.12
C CYS A 340 4.34 -20.61 10.46
N GLY A 341 4.13 -20.17 11.70
CA GLY A 341 4.48 -18.83 12.14
C GLY A 341 3.58 -17.71 11.60
N ILE A 342 2.44 -18.03 10.97
CA ILE A 342 1.47 -17.03 10.47
C ILE A 342 0.62 -16.49 11.63
N ASP A 343 0.38 -15.18 11.64
CA ASP A 343 -0.50 -14.51 12.60
C ASP A 343 -1.95 -14.99 12.46
N LEU A 344 -2.47 -15.56 13.55
CA LEU A 344 -3.85 -15.98 13.74
C LEU A 344 -4.62 -14.85 14.46
N PRO A 345 -5.81 -14.45 13.98
CA PRO A 345 -6.67 -13.58 14.77
C PRO A 345 -7.20 -14.34 16.00
N PRO A 346 -7.72 -13.63 17.02
CA PRO A 346 -8.30 -14.25 18.19
C PRO A 346 -9.50 -15.12 17.79
N TYR A 347 -9.46 -16.40 18.15
CA TYR A 347 -10.49 -17.38 17.83
C TYR A 347 -10.99 -18.15 19.07
N ASP A 348 -12.23 -18.64 19.00
CA ASP A 348 -12.87 -19.51 20.00
C ASP A 348 -12.51 -20.99 19.78
N PHE A 349 -11.33 -21.36 19.28
CA PHE A 349 -10.96 -22.77 19.07
C PHE A 349 -9.45 -22.95 19.18
N TYR A 350 -9.03 -24.17 19.54
CA TYR A 350 -7.63 -24.58 19.60
C TYR A 350 -7.48 -26.03 19.14
N PHE A 351 -6.25 -26.45 18.87
CA PHE A 351 -5.92 -27.82 18.50
C PHE A 351 -5.35 -28.56 19.70
N HIS A 352 -5.93 -29.71 20.03
CA HIS A 352 -5.58 -30.49 21.21
C HIS A 352 -4.95 -31.81 20.82
N CYS A 353 -3.91 -32.23 21.54
CA CYS A 353 -3.40 -33.59 21.41
C CYS A 353 -3.99 -34.48 22.52
N SER A 354 -4.86 -35.42 22.13
CA SER A 354 -5.48 -36.39 23.05
C SER A 354 -4.49 -37.38 23.67
N ILE A 355 -3.28 -37.50 23.09
CA ILE A 355 -2.21 -38.41 23.55
C ILE A 355 -1.27 -37.71 24.55
N CYS A 356 -0.82 -36.49 24.23
CA CYS A 356 0.12 -35.77 25.09
C CYS A 356 -0.57 -35.18 26.33
N ASN A 357 -1.88 -34.95 26.28
CA ASN A 357 -2.70 -34.36 27.37
C ASN A 357 -2.21 -32.99 27.90
N ASP A 358 -1.18 -32.40 27.29
CA ASP A 358 -0.44 -31.24 27.80
C ASP A 358 -0.15 -30.19 26.71
N GLY A 359 -1.19 -29.76 25.97
CA GLY A 359 -1.03 -28.59 25.13
C GLY A 359 -2.25 -28.25 24.28
N ASN A 360 -2.65 -26.98 24.35
CA ASN A 360 -3.50 -26.36 23.35
C ASN A 360 -2.55 -25.72 22.34
N TRP A 361 -2.62 -26.18 21.10
CA TRP A 361 -1.82 -25.72 19.99
C TRP A 361 -2.64 -24.71 19.18
N ASP A 362 -2.01 -23.60 18.87
CA ASP A 362 -2.57 -22.57 18.02
C ASP A 362 -2.08 -22.87 16.59
N VAL A 363 -2.82 -23.68 15.83
CA VAL A 363 -2.42 -24.13 14.47
C VAL A 363 -3.37 -23.55 13.44
N CYS A 364 -2.85 -23.01 12.33
CA CYS A 364 -3.69 -22.54 11.23
C CYS A 364 -4.34 -23.73 10.51
N CYS A 365 -5.50 -23.50 9.91
CA CYS A 365 -6.25 -24.59 9.27
C CYS A 365 -5.54 -25.21 8.09
N GLU A 366 -4.72 -24.43 7.38
CA GLU A 366 -3.91 -24.94 6.29
C GLU A 366 -2.89 -25.94 6.82
N CYS A 367 -2.17 -25.61 7.89
CA CYS A 367 -1.25 -26.53 8.56
C CYS A 367 -1.98 -27.77 9.07
N HIS A 368 -3.13 -27.62 9.73
CA HIS A 368 -3.92 -28.77 10.17
C HIS A 368 -4.40 -29.64 9.00
N ALA A 369 -4.89 -29.04 7.91
CA ALA A 369 -5.30 -29.77 6.71
C ALA A 369 -4.14 -30.52 6.03
N HIS A 370 -2.91 -30.01 6.16
CA HIS A 370 -1.68 -30.67 5.73
C HIS A 370 -1.11 -31.65 6.77
N GLY A 371 -1.87 -31.97 7.83
CA GLY A 371 -1.50 -32.97 8.82
C GLY A 371 -0.56 -32.47 9.90
N ALA A 372 -0.66 -31.20 10.31
CA ALA A 372 0.12 -30.67 11.43
C ALA A 372 0.02 -31.55 12.68
N LEU A 373 1.17 -31.77 13.30
CA LEU A 373 1.35 -32.64 14.45
C LEU A 373 1.84 -31.81 15.65
N CYS A 374 1.63 -32.30 16.87
CA CYS A 374 2.31 -31.75 18.04
C CYS A 374 3.84 -31.96 17.95
N ALA A 375 4.60 -31.39 18.89
CA ALA A 375 6.05 -31.61 19.00
C ALA A 375 6.46 -33.09 19.05
N ASP A 376 5.57 -33.96 19.55
CA ASP A 376 5.78 -35.41 19.65
C ASP A 376 5.22 -36.20 18.45
N ASN A 377 4.91 -35.54 17.32
CA ASN A 377 4.37 -36.14 16.09
C ASN A 377 2.99 -36.81 16.23
N HIS A 378 2.17 -36.42 17.20
CA HIS A 378 0.79 -36.89 17.31
C HIS A 378 -0.18 -36.01 16.53
N VAL A 379 -1.26 -36.63 16.04
CA VAL A 379 -2.34 -35.94 15.33
C VAL A 379 -3.08 -35.02 16.30
N LEU A 380 -3.28 -33.79 15.87
CA LEU A 380 -4.03 -32.79 16.62
C LEU A 380 -5.53 -32.86 16.29
N GLU A 381 -6.38 -32.81 17.31
CA GLU A 381 -7.84 -32.77 17.21
C GLU A 381 -8.34 -31.35 17.45
N LYS A 382 -9.20 -30.84 16.56
CA LYS A 382 -9.80 -29.52 16.71
C LYS A 382 -10.85 -29.51 17.84
N ARG A 383 -10.77 -28.54 18.76
CA ARG A 383 -11.75 -28.36 19.85
C ARG A 383 -12.30 -26.93 19.89
N ALA A 384 -13.60 -26.82 20.18
CA ALA A 384 -14.27 -25.55 20.38
C ALA A 384 -13.99 -25.00 21.79
N ILE A 385 -13.74 -23.70 21.84
CA ILE A 385 -13.62 -22.78 22.98
C ILE A 385 -12.41 -23.03 23.87
N ARG A 386 -11.55 -22.01 24.03
CA ARG A 386 -10.52 -21.97 25.07
C ARG A 386 -11.26 -21.72 26.40
N ASP A 387 -11.64 -22.79 27.12
CA ASP A 387 -12.31 -22.67 28.41
C ASP A 387 -11.41 -21.91 29.41
N GLY A 388 -11.60 -20.60 29.48
CA GLY A 388 -10.95 -19.69 30.42
C GLY A 388 -11.65 -19.62 31.78
N THR A 389 -12.54 -20.55 32.13
CA THR A 389 -13.02 -20.64 33.51
C THR A 389 -11.98 -21.35 34.35
N SER A 390 -11.12 -20.54 34.97
CA SER A 390 -10.34 -20.79 36.20
C SER A 390 -10.34 -22.24 36.71
N ILE A 391 -9.13 -22.83 36.75
CA ILE A 391 -8.79 -23.96 37.61
C ILE A 391 -9.27 -23.64 39.03
N ARG A 392 -10.36 -24.28 39.47
CA ARG A 392 -10.60 -24.45 40.91
C ARG A 392 -9.90 -25.72 41.34
N LEU A 393 -8.71 -25.54 41.93
CA LEU A 393 -8.15 -26.52 42.84
C LEU A 393 -9.17 -26.71 43.97
N PHE A 394 -9.71 -27.92 44.10
CA PHE A 394 -10.30 -28.36 45.35
C PHE A 394 -9.26 -29.23 46.05
N GLU A 395 -8.90 -28.83 47.28
CA GLU A 395 -8.30 -29.70 48.30
C GLU A 395 -9.21 -30.87 48.64
#